data_AF-A0A6B2H8T8-F1
#
_entry.id   AF-A0A6B2H8T8-F1
#
_cell.length_a   1.000
_cell.length_b   1.000
_cell.length_c   1.000
_cell.angle_alpha   90.00
_cell.angle_beta   90.00
_cell.angle_gamma   90.00
#
_symmetry.space_group_name_H-M   'P 1'
#
loop_
_entity.id
_entity.type
_entity.pdbx_description
1 polymer ?
#
loop_
_entity_poly.entity_id
_entity_poly.type
_entity_poly.pdbx_seq_one_letter_code
_entity_poly.pdbx_strand_id
1 'polypeptide(L)'
;MEYAAVILSGAAQQLQKLFQTDELQPTHNLQELQQRVAKAVLYLLQTDLSRLLNILYRIDVEEQQVKQAMLAPSEPEVAERIARLIIKRELQKAQTRFIYRAN
;
A
#
# COMPACT_ATOMS: atom_id res chain seq x y z
N MET A 1 -11.00 13.72 0.63
CA MET A 1 -11.76 12.52 1.08
C MET A 1 -11.19 12.10 2.42
N GLU A 2 -11.90 12.37 3.50
CA GLU A 2 -11.59 11.80 4.81
C GLU A 2 -12.05 10.34 4.81
N TYR A 3 -11.12 9.40 4.90
CA TYR A 3 -11.47 7.99 5.09
C TYR A 3 -11.83 7.78 6.55
N ALA A 4 -12.91 7.04 6.82
CA ALA A 4 -13.25 6.68 8.20
C ALA A 4 -12.04 5.99 8.86
N ALA A 5 -11.75 6.37 10.11
CA ALA A 5 -10.62 5.85 10.89
C ALA A 5 -10.56 4.30 10.89
N VAL A 6 -11.73 3.65 10.88
CA VAL A 6 -11.88 2.18 10.81
C VAL A 6 -11.39 1.58 9.49
N ILE A 7 -11.59 2.29 8.36
CA ILE A 7 -11.14 1.86 7.04
C ILE A 7 -9.62 1.96 6.94
N LEU A 8 -9.05 3.05 7.48
CA LEU A 8 -7.59 3.27 7.50
C LEU A 8 -6.88 2.26 8.39
N SER A 9 -7.39 2.01 9.60
CA SER A 9 -6.80 1.01 10.51
C SER A 9 -6.88 -0.40 9.93
N GLY A 10 -8.00 -0.75 9.28
CA GLY A 10 -8.15 -2.03 8.57
C GLY A 10 -7.17 -2.20 7.41
N ALA A 11 -6.95 -1.14 6.61
CA ALA A 11 -5.94 -1.15 5.55
C ALA A 11 -4.52 -1.30 6.10
N ALA A 12 -4.17 -0.54 7.14
CA ALA A 12 -2.85 -0.61 7.76
C ALA A 12 -2.55 -1.99 8.36
N GLN A 13 -3.52 -2.61 9.03
CA GLN A 13 -3.37 -3.96 9.58
C GLN A 13 -3.15 -5.02 8.49
N GLN A 14 -3.82 -4.88 7.35
CA GLN A 14 -3.62 -5.79 6.21
C GLN A 14 -2.22 -5.62 5.60
N LEU A 15 -1.76 -4.38 5.47
CA LEU A 15 -0.42 -4.06 4.97
C LEU A 15 0.67 -4.59 5.91
N GLN A 16 0.50 -4.46 7.22
CA GLN A 16 1.43 -5.03 8.21
C GLN A 16 1.63 -6.54 7.99
N LYS A 17 0.54 -7.29 7.76
CA LYS A 17 0.60 -8.74 7.49
C LYS A 17 1.28 -9.07 6.16
N LEU A 18 1.07 -8.26 5.12
CA LEU A 18 1.62 -8.50 3.78
C LEU A 18 3.12 -8.24 3.72
N PHE A 19 3.57 -7.13 4.31
CA PHE A 19 4.98 -6.77 4.35
C PHE A 19 5.75 -7.52 5.43
N GLN A 20 5.06 -8.10 6.42
CA GLN A 20 5.66 -8.81 7.57
C GLN A 20 6.66 -7.91 8.32
N THR A 21 6.28 -6.65 8.52
CA THR A 21 7.12 -5.65 9.21
C THR A 21 6.30 -4.91 10.25
N ASP A 22 6.91 -4.67 11.41
CA ASP A 22 6.30 -3.88 12.48
C ASP A 22 6.36 -2.38 12.20
N GLU A 23 7.07 -1.94 11.15
CA GLU A 23 7.10 -0.54 10.72
C GLU A 23 5.75 -0.02 10.22
N LEU A 24 4.81 -0.92 9.89
CA LEU A 24 3.48 -0.59 9.38
C LEU A 24 2.39 -0.66 10.47
N GLN A 25 2.67 -0.14 11.66
CA GLN A 25 1.67 -0.10 12.73
C GLN A 25 0.40 0.65 12.28
N PRO A 26 -0.79 0.24 12.77
CA PRO A 26 -2.04 0.93 12.47
C PRO A 26 -1.96 2.42 12.78
N THR A 27 -2.37 3.26 11.83
CA THR A 27 -2.49 4.71 12.00
C THR A 27 -3.83 5.18 11.44
N HIS A 28 -4.31 6.29 12.00
CA HIS A 28 -5.51 7.00 11.53
C HIS A 28 -5.16 8.14 10.57
N ASN A 29 -3.87 8.32 10.25
CA ASN A 29 -3.40 9.34 9.33
C ASN A 29 -2.94 8.71 8.01
N LEU A 30 -3.63 9.06 6.92
CA LEU A 30 -3.34 8.58 5.58
C LEU A 30 -1.93 8.95 5.11
N GLN A 31 -1.48 10.17 5.39
CA GLN A 31 -0.16 10.65 4.96
C GLN A 31 0.95 9.88 5.67
N GLU A 32 0.79 9.64 6.97
CA GLU A 32 1.72 8.83 7.75
C GLU A 32 1.77 7.39 7.24
N LEU A 33 0.60 6.77 6.98
CA LEU A 33 0.54 5.44 6.39
C LEU A 33 1.27 5.39 5.04
N GLN A 34 1.07 6.41 4.19
CA GLN A 34 1.74 6.52 2.90
C GLN A 34 3.25 6.60 3.02
N GLN A 35 3.77 7.40 3.95
CA GLN A 35 5.20 7.49 4.19
C GLN A 35 5.79 6.17 4.67
N ARG A 36 5.12 5.48 5.60
CA ARG A 36 5.57 4.17 6.10
C ARG A 36 5.57 3.11 5.00
N VAL A 37 4.53 3.07 4.16
CA VAL A 37 4.46 2.15 3.02
C VAL A 37 5.54 2.49 1.99
N ALA A 38 5.76 3.77 1.67
CA ALA A 38 6.82 4.19 0.75
C ALA A 38 8.20 3.77 1.25
N LYS A 39 8.48 3.90 2.55
CA LYS A 39 9.73 3.41 3.15
C LYS A 39 9.89 1.90 3.00
N ALA A 40 8.85 1.12 3.30
CA ALA A 40 8.88 -0.34 3.16
C ALA A 40 9.04 -0.78 1.69
N VAL A 41 8.38 -0.08 0.76
CA VAL A 41 8.53 -0.31 -0.68
C VAL A 41 9.94 0.03 -1.15
N LEU A 42 10.51 1.16 -0.73
CA LEU A 42 11.87 1.56 -1.09
C LEU A 42 12.88 0.51 -0.60
N TYR A 43 12.72 0.03 0.64
CA TYR A 43 13.55 -1.03 1.17
C TYR A 43 13.50 -2.29 0.30
N LEU A 44 12.30 -2.77 -0.06
CA LEU A 44 12.17 -3.95 -0.93
C LEU A 44 12.65 -3.67 -2.36
N LEU A 45 12.45 -2.47 -2.90
CA LEU A 45 12.97 -2.09 -4.21
C LEU A 45 14.49 -2.25 -4.28
N GLN A 46 15.19 -1.90 -3.20
CA GLN A 46 16.65 -1.96 -3.10
C GLN A 46 17.20 -3.34 -2.69
N THR A 47 16.42 -4.12 -1.92
CA THR A 47 16.91 -5.37 -1.31
C THR A 47 16.31 -6.64 -1.91
N ASP A 48 15.04 -6.61 -2.34
CA ASP A 48 14.31 -7.77 -2.84
C ASP A 48 13.10 -7.36 -3.72
N LEU A 49 13.40 -7.00 -4.97
CA LEU A 49 12.39 -6.61 -5.95
C LEU A 49 11.38 -7.74 -6.22
N SER A 50 11.83 -8.99 -6.19
CA SER A 50 10.96 -10.16 -6.40
C SER A 50 9.87 -10.23 -5.33
N ARG A 51 10.22 -10.00 -4.06
CA ARG A 51 9.24 -9.92 -2.97
C ARG A 51 8.29 -8.73 -3.15
N LEU A 52 8.78 -7.57 -3.59
CA LEU A 52 7.92 -6.42 -3.88
C LEU A 52 6.87 -6.76 -4.94
N LEU A 53 7.28 -7.31 -6.09
CA LEU A 53 6.37 -7.68 -7.17
C LEU A 53 5.33 -8.72 -6.73
N ASN A 54 5.74 -9.71 -5.93
CA ASN A 54 4.83 -10.70 -5.35
C ASN A 54 3.77 -10.06 -4.45
N ILE A 55 4.15 -9.07 -3.62
CA ILE A 55 3.20 -8.33 -2.79
C ILE A 55 2.20 -7.55 -3.66
N LEU A 56 2.68 -6.84 -4.68
CA LEU A 56 1.82 -6.05 -5.58
C LEU A 56 0.79 -6.92 -6.29
N TYR A 57 1.20 -8.11 -6.75
CA TYR A 57 0.29 -9.08 -7.35
C TYR A 57 -0.80 -9.56 -6.37
N ARG A 58 -0.44 -9.88 -5.12
CA ARG A 58 -1.42 -10.32 -4.09
C ARG A 58 -2.40 -9.21 -3.70
N ILE A 59 -2.00 -7.95 -3.85
CA ILE A 59 -2.84 -6.80 -3.56
C ILE A 59 -3.78 -6.47 -4.74
N ASP A 60 -3.64 -7.16 -5.88
CA ASP A 60 -4.36 -6.85 -7.12
C ASP A 60 -4.04 -5.42 -7.60
N VAL A 61 -2.74 -5.07 -7.64
CA VAL A 61 -2.29 -3.83 -8.28
C VAL A 61 -2.06 -4.10 -9.76
N GLU A 62 -2.65 -3.29 -10.64
CA GLU A 62 -2.49 -3.44 -12.09
C GLU A 62 -1.03 -3.29 -12.53
N GLU A 63 -0.51 -4.27 -13.25
CA GLU A 63 0.87 -4.31 -13.73
C GLU A 63 1.24 -3.09 -14.57
N GLN A 64 0.30 -2.58 -15.39
CA GLN A 64 0.49 -1.36 -16.18
C GLN A 64 0.78 -0.15 -15.28
N GLN A 65 0.05 -0.01 -14.16
CA GLN A 65 0.27 1.08 -13.21
C GLN A 65 1.61 0.93 -12.49
N VAL A 66 2.02 -0.30 -12.18
CA VAL A 66 3.35 -0.57 -11.61
C VAL A 66 4.46 -0.18 -12.60
N LYS A 67 4.36 -0.58 -13.87
CA LYS A 67 5.32 -0.21 -14.91
C LYS A 67 5.43 1.31 -15.04
N GLN A 68 4.30 2.02 -15.07
CA GLN A 68 4.29 3.49 -15.09
C GLN A 68 4.91 4.12 -13.84
N ALA A 69 4.73 3.50 -12.66
CA ALA A 69 5.37 3.97 -11.43
C ALA A 69 6.89 3.78 -11.46
N MET A 70 7.39 2.69 -12.07
CA MET A 70 8.82 2.40 -12.22
C MET A 70 9.55 3.36 -13.18
N LEU A 71 8.84 4.08 -14.05
CA LEU A 71 9.42 5.08 -14.96
C LEU A 71 9.80 6.40 -14.24
N ALA A 72 9.58 6.51 -12.94
CA ALA A 72 9.95 7.70 -12.19
C ALA A 72 11.49 7.88 -12.16
N PRO A 73 11.98 9.13 -12.11
CA PRO A 73 13.41 9.44 -12.23
C PRO A 73 14.27 8.98 -11.04
N SER A 74 13.67 8.58 -9.92
CA SER A 74 14.40 8.14 -8.74
C SER A 74 13.66 7.04 -7.98
N GLU A 75 14.40 6.14 -7.33
CA GLU A 75 13.83 5.06 -6.50
C GLU A 75 12.88 5.56 -5.40
N PRO A 76 13.15 6.67 -4.67
CA PRO A 76 12.19 7.22 -3.72
C PRO A 76 10.86 7.62 -4.39
N GLU A 77 10.92 8.23 -5.58
CA GLU A 77 9.70 8.61 -6.30
C GLU A 77 8.94 7.38 -6.84
N VAL A 78 9.67 6.35 -7.29
CA VAL A 78 9.07 5.04 -7.62
C VAL A 78 8.34 4.48 -6.39
N ALA A 79 9.00 4.46 -5.24
CA ALA A 79 8.44 3.94 -4.00
C ALA A 79 7.19 4.73 -3.55
N GLU A 80 7.20 6.06 -3.66
CA GLU A 80 6.03 6.90 -3.38
C GLU A 80 4.86 6.64 -4.32
N ARG A 81 5.13 6.45 -5.63
CA ARG A 81 4.09 6.13 -6.61
C ARG A 81 3.49 4.76 -6.33
N ILE A 82 4.32 3.75 -6.08
CA ILE A 82 3.87 2.40 -5.73
C ILE A 82 3.08 2.39 -4.41
N ALA A 83 3.55 3.11 -3.38
CA ALA A 83 2.84 3.21 -2.11
C ALA A 83 1.42 3.77 -2.27
N ARG A 84 1.25 4.78 -3.12
CA ARG A 84 -0.08 5.32 -3.47
C ARG A 84 -0.97 4.28 -4.14
N LEU A 85 -0.43 3.47 -5.05
CA LEU A 85 -1.18 2.38 -5.70
C LEU A 85 -1.64 1.33 -4.69
N ILE A 86 -0.74 0.91 -3.81
CA ILE A 86 -1.01 -0.07 -2.74
C ILE A 86 -2.13 0.44 -1.83
N ILE A 87 -2.00 1.66 -1.31
CA ILE A 87 -2.98 2.23 -0.39
C ILE A 87 -4.34 2.40 -1.07
N LYS A 88 -4.36 2.88 -2.31
CA LYS A 88 -5.60 3.02 -3.08
C LYS A 88 -6.34 1.68 -3.19
N ARG A 89 -5.63 0.59 -3.52
CA ARG A 89 -6.24 -0.74 -3.64
C ARG A 89 -6.72 -1.28 -2.29
N GLU A 90 -5.96 -1.10 -1.21
CA GLU A 90 -6.40 -1.56 0.12
C GLU A 90 -7.60 -0.77 0.66
N LEU A 91 -7.65 0.55 0.43
CA LEU A 91 -8.80 1.37 0.77
C LEU A 91 -10.06 0.96 -0.02
N GLN A 92 -9.93 0.67 -1.32
CA GLN A 92 -11.04 0.16 -2.13
C GLN A 92 -11.57 -1.17 -1.61
N LYS A 93 -10.69 -2.11 -1.22
CA LYS A 93 -11.10 -3.39 -0.61
C LYS A 93 -11.78 -3.19 0.75
N ALA A 94 -11.25 -2.29 1.58
CA ALA A 94 -11.81 -2.00 2.89
C ALA A 94 -13.19 -1.34 2.76
N GLN A 95 -13.36 -0.40 1.81
CA GLN A 95 -14.65 0.22 1.51
C GLN A 95 -15.66 -0.80 0.97
N THR A 96 -15.25 -1.66 0.04
CA THR A 96 -16.08 -2.75 -0.48
C THR A 96 -16.57 -3.65 0.67
N ARG A 97 -15.65 -4.10 1.53
CA ARG A 97 -16.00 -4.89 2.72
C ARG A 97 -16.95 -4.15 3.66
N PHE A 98 -16.79 -2.84 3.84
CA PHE A 98 -17.69 -2.05 4.68
C PHE A 98 -19.11 -1.99 4.10
N ILE A 99 -19.24 -1.71 2.80
CA ILE A 99 -20.55 -1.63 2.13
C ILE A 99 -21.29 -2.98 2.17
N TYR A 100 -20.60 -4.08 1.87
CA TYR A 100 -21.24 -5.40 1.78
C TYR A 100 -21.42 -6.13 3.12
N ARG A 101 -20.78 -5.68 4.21
CA ARG A 101 -20.98 -6.26 5.56
C ARG A 101 -22.18 -5.66 6.29
N ALA A 102 -22.79 -4.63 5.71
CA ALA A 102 -24.01 -3.98 6.22
C ALA A 102 -25.31 -4.52 5.60
N ASN A 103 -25.22 -5.52 4.71
CA ASN A 103 -26.35 -6.29 4.17
C ASN A 103 -26.26 -7.74 4.63
#